data_AF-A0A6B3HS18-F1
#
_entry.id   AF-A0A6B3HS18-F1
#
_cell.length_a   1.000
_cell.length_b   1.000
_cell.length_c   1.000
_cell.angle_alpha   90.00
_cell.angle_beta   90.00
_cell.angle_gamma   90.00
#
_symmetry.space_group_name_H-M   'P 1'
#
loop_
_entity.id
_entity.type
_entity.pdbx_description
1 polymer ?
#
loop_
_entity_poly.entity_id
_entity_poly.type
_entity_poly.pdbx_seq_one_letter_code
_entity_poly.pdbx_strand_id
1 'polypeptide(L)'
;TPNPRQPREVFDEDALAELVTSIKEVGLLQPVVVRKVGADRYELIMGERRLRACREAGLERIPTIVRATDDEKLLLDALLENLHRAQLNPLEEAAAYDQLLKDFKCTHDQ
;
A
#
# COMPACT_ATOMS: atom_id res chain seq x y z
N THR A 1 11.03 8.49 -4.77
CA THR A 1 10.47 9.86 -4.85
C THR A 1 8.99 9.82 -4.57
N PRO A 2 8.39 10.87 -3.97
CA PRO A 2 6.94 10.97 -3.79
C PRO A 2 6.21 10.93 -5.14
N ASN A 3 4.93 10.59 -5.13
CA ASN A 3 4.10 10.61 -6.34
C ASN A 3 3.86 12.07 -6.76
N PRO A 4 4.32 12.53 -7.94
CA PRO A 4 4.09 13.89 -8.41
C PRO A 4 2.61 14.20 -8.69
N ARG A 5 1.76 13.18 -8.74
CA ARG A 5 0.30 13.29 -8.92
C ARG A 5 -0.48 12.98 -7.65
N GLN A 6 0.12 13.14 -6.46
CA GLN A 6 -0.57 12.88 -5.20
C GLN A 6 -1.77 13.85 -5.04
N PRO A 7 -3.03 13.36 -5.03
CA PRO A 7 -4.19 14.24 -4.89
C PRO A 7 -4.39 14.75 -3.47
N ARG A 8 -3.82 14.09 -2.45
CA ARG A 8 -3.97 14.49 -1.06
C ARG A 8 -2.91 15.53 -0.68
N GLU A 9 -3.35 16.76 -0.47
CA GLU A 9 -2.50 17.87 -0.04
C GLU A 9 -2.52 18.06 1.49
N VAL A 10 -3.65 17.74 2.13
CA VAL A 10 -3.83 17.87 3.58
C VAL A 10 -3.72 16.51 4.27
N PHE A 11 -2.94 16.45 5.34
CA PHE A 11 -2.72 15.26 6.14
C PHE A 11 -3.09 15.57 7.57
N ASP A 12 -3.99 14.75 8.13
CA ASP A 12 -4.30 14.74 9.55
C ASP A 12 -3.05 14.27 10.32
N GLU A 13 -2.52 15.16 11.16
CA GLU A 13 -1.30 14.94 11.93
C GLU A 13 -1.50 13.95 13.08
N ASP A 14 -2.66 13.94 13.72
CA ASP A 14 -2.96 13.02 14.82
C ASP A 14 -3.02 11.59 14.30
N ALA A 15 -3.73 11.38 13.19
CA ALA A 15 -3.81 10.07 12.54
C ALA A 15 -2.47 9.64 11.90
N LEU A 16 -1.54 10.57 11.66
CA LEU A 16 -0.18 10.25 11.23
C LEU A 16 0.67 9.81 12.43
N ALA A 17 0.56 10.50 13.56
CA ALA A 17 1.25 10.16 14.80
C ALA A 17 0.85 8.78 15.32
N GLU A 18 -0.44 8.42 15.23
CA GLU A 18 -0.90 7.06 15.54
C GLU A 18 -0.25 6.01 14.63
N LEU A 19 -0.17 6.28 13.32
CA LEU A 19 0.46 5.38 12.36
C LEU A 19 1.98 5.27 12.60
N VAL A 20 2.64 6.36 12.96
CA VAL A 20 4.06 6.36 13.35
C VAL A 20 4.27 5.49 14.58
N THR A 21 3.40 5.62 15.59
CA THR A 21 3.45 4.83 16.82
C THR A 21 3.29 3.35 16.50
N SER A 22 2.26 3.00 15.73
CA SER A 22 2.04 1.64 15.24
C SER A 22 3.25 1.09 14.47
N ILE A 23 3.83 1.87 13.55
CA ILE A 23 5.00 1.43 12.78
C ILE A 23 6.24 1.24 13.67
N LYS A 24 6.42 2.04 14.73
CA LYS A 24 7.51 1.84 15.71
C LYS A 24 7.31 0.56 16.53
N GLU A 25 6.08 0.19 16.85
CA GLU A 25 5.76 -0.98 17.66
C GLU A 25 5.76 -2.28 16.85
N VAL A 26 5.08 -2.31 15.70
CA VAL A 26 4.82 -3.52 14.92
C VAL A 26 5.44 -3.52 13.53
N GLY A 27 6.11 -2.43 13.14
CA GLY A 27 6.67 -2.28 11.80
C GLY A 27 5.64 -1.93 10.72
N LEU A 28 6.10 -1.81 9.47
CA LEU A 28 5.20 -1.56 8.34
C LEU A 28 4.57 -2.87 7.85
N LEU A 29 3.34 -3.15 8.28
CA LEU A 29 2.60 -4.36 7.91
C LEU A 29 2.14 -4.38 6.44
N GLN A 30 1.73 -3.21 5.92
CA GLN A 30 1.30 -3.09 4.53
C GLN A 30 2.38 -2.39 3.70
N PRO A 31 3.06 -3.10 2.79
CA PRO A 31 4.10 -2.53 1.94
C PRO A 31 3.59 -1.36 1.10
N VAL A 32 4.47 -0.41 0.82
CA VAL A 32 4.18 0.66 -0.14
C VAL A 32 4.40 0.17 -1.57
N VAL A 33 3.65 0.69 -2.53
CA VAL A 33 3.79 0.29 -3.93
C VAL A 33 4.60 1.34 -4.67
N VAL A 34 5.63 0.91 -5.38
CA VAL A 34 6.54 1.77 -6.14
C VAL A 34 6.68 1.26 -7.57
N ARG A 35 7.12 2.11 -8.50
CA ARG A 35 7.62 1.70 -9.83
C ARG A 35 9.07 2.08 -10.00
N LYS A 36 9.80 1.30 -10.79
CA LYS A 36 11.18 1.61 -11.17
C LYS A 36 11.18 2.70 -12.25
N VAL A 37 11.95 3.77 -12.05
CA VAL A 37 12.09 4.91 -12.98
C VAL A 37 13.57 5.19 -13.36
N GLY A 38 14.47 4.25 -13.04
CA GLY A 38 15.90 4.30 -13.32
C GLY A 38 16.65 3.18 -12.60
N ALA A 39 17.97 3.10 -12.76
CA ALA A 39 18.81 2.02 -12.21
C ALA A 39 18.54 1.77 -10.72
N ASP A 40 18.52 2.84 -9.91
CA ASP A 40 18.27 2.80 -8.46
C ASP A 40 17.23 3.84 -8.02
N ARG A 41 16.32 4.20 -8.93
CA ARG A 41 15.28 5.19 -8.66
C ARG A 41 13.91 4.54 -8.70
N TYR A 42 13.17 4.79 -7.63
CA TYR A 42 11.80 4.32 -7.46
C TYR A 42 10.88 5.52 -7.25
N GLU A 43 9.73 5.48 -7.90
CA GLU A 43 8.66 6.43 -7.68
C GLU A 43 7.52 5.75 -6.93
N LEU A 44 7.03 6.41 -5.88
CA LEU A 44 5.89 5.91 -5.12
C LEU A 44 4.63 5.96 -5.98
N ILE A 45 3.92 4.84 -6.06
CA ILE A 45 2.60 4.75 -6.66
C ILE A 45 1.55 4.88 -5.55
N MET A 46 1.69 4.10 -4.47
CA MET A 46 0.72 4.04 -3.38
C MET A 46 1.39 3.93 -2.00
N GLY A 47 0.69 4.45 -0.98
CA GLY A 47 1.13 4.36 0.42
C GLY A 47 1.85 5.61 0.93
N GLU A 48 1.49 6.80 0.46
CA GLU A 48 2.15 8.06 0.86
C GLU A 48 2.13 8.30 2.37
N ARG A 49 0.99 8.09 3.04
CA ARG A 49 0.90 8.19 4.52
C ARG A 49 1.84 7.21 5.22
N ARG A 50 1.93 5.98 4.71
CA ARG A 50 2.85 4.95 5.24
C ARG A 50 4.30 5.33 5.00
N LEU A 51 4.64 5.86 3.82
CA LEU A 51 5.99 6.36 3.53
C LEU A 51 6.37 7.51 4.48
N ARG A 52 5.46 8.45 4.74
CA ARG A 52 5.69 9.55 5.69
C ARG A 52 5.86 9.04 7.11
N ALA A 53 4.94 8.19 7.57
CA ALA A 53 5.01 7.62 8.90
C ALA A 53 6.29 6.79 9.11
N CYS A 54 6.73 6.03 8.11
CA CYS A 54 8.01 5.31 8.17
C CYS A 54 9.22 6.25 8.27
N ARG A 55 9.19 7.40 7.59
CA ARG A 55 10.25 8.41 7.70
C ARG A 55 10.30 9.02 9.09
N GLU A 56 9.14 9.41 9.64
CA GLU A 56 9.03 9.93 11.01
C GLU A 56 9.35 8.88 12.08
N ALA A 57 9.09 7.62 11.78
CA ALA A 57 9.52 6.49 12.60
C ALA A 57 11.03 6.23 12.54
N GLY A 58 11.78 6.90 11.65
CA GLY A 58 13.23 6.75 11.51
C GLY A 58 13.66 5.48 10.77
N LEU A 59 12.77 4.87 9.96
CA LEU A 59 13.11 3.67 9.21
C LEU A 59 13.97 4.01 7.98
N GLU A 60 15.20 3.49 7.94
CA GLU A 60 16.11 3.64 6.79
C GLU A 60 15.65 2.82 5.57
N ARG A 61 14.96 1.70 5.82
CA ARG A 61 14.47 0.77 4.79
C ARG A 61 13.07 0.29 5.13
N ILE A 62 12.22 0.15 4.12
CA ILE A 62 10.82 -0.27 4.26
C ILE A 62 10.45 -1.32 3.22
N PRO A 63 9.52 -2.24 3.52
CA PRO A 63 9.02 -3.18 2.54
C PRO A 63 8.26 -2.45 1.43
N THR A 64 8.59 -2.77 0.18
CA THR A 64 7.97 -2.17 -1.00
C THR A 64 7.63 -3.23 -2.05
N ILE A 65 6.55 -3.00 -2.79
CA ILE A 65 6.19 -3.78 -3.98
C ILE A 65 6.61 -2.97 -5.20
N VAL A 66 7.57 -3.47 -5.96
CA VAL A 66 8.05 -2.82 -7.19
C VAL A 66 7.22 -3.32 -8.38
N ARG A 67 6.44 -2.44 -9.00
CA ARG A 67 5.75 -2.74 -10.26
C ARG A 67 6.74 -2.68 -11.43
N ALA A 68 6.92 -3.82 -12.09
CA ALA A 68 7.27 -3.90 -13.50
C ALA A 68 5.93 -4.13 -14.24
N THR A 69 5.59 -3.30 -15.21
CA THR A 69 4.28 -3.34 -15.89
C THR A 69 4.04 -4.67 -16.61
N ASP A 70 2.86 -5.27 -16.37
CA ASP A 70 1.83 -5.80 -17.30
C ASP A 70 1.05 -7.02 -16.78
N ASP A 71 1.39 -7.60 -15.62
CA ASP A 71 0.62 -8.73 -15.06
C ASP A 71 -0.30 -8.31 -13.90
N GLU A 72 -1.52 -7.90 -14.23
CA GLU A 72 -2.59 -7.54 -13.29
C GLU A 72 -3.02 -8.69 -12.35
N LYS A 73 -2.92 -9.94 -12.83
CA LYS A 73 -3.26 -11.14 -12.04
C LYS A 73 -2.37 -11.30 -10.81
N LEU A 74 -1.10 -10.94 -10.91
CA LEU A 74 -0.15 -11.05 -9.81
C LEU A 74 -0.42 -10.03 -8.70
N LEU A 75 -0.91 -8.83 -9.04
CA LEU A 75 -1.29 -7.82 -8.05
C LEU A 75 -2.55 -8.22 -7.28
N LEU A 76 -3.52 -8.81 -7.98
CA LEU A 76 -4.71 -9.37 -7.36
C LEU A 76 -4.32 -10.48 -6.37
N ASP A 77 -3.52 -11.46 -6.78
CA ASP A 77 -3.08 -12.56 -5.91
C ASP A 77 -2.29 -12.08 -4.68
N ALA A 78 -1.44 -11.07 -4.81
CA ALA A 78 -0.66 -10.52 -3.68
C ALA A 78 -1.51 -9.73 -2.68
N LEU A 79 -2.55 -9.04 -3.15
CA LEU A 79 -3.51 -8.37 -2.28
C LEU A 79 -4.46 -9.34 -1.59
N LEU A 80 -4.85 -10.40 -2.30
CA LEU A 80 -5.66 -11.49 -1.76
C LEU A 80 -4.91 -12.26 -0.67
N GLU A 81 -3.61 -12.52 -0.86
CA GLU A 81 -2.77 -13.13 0.18
C GLU A 81 -2.61 -12.21 1.40
N ASN A 82 -2.53 -10.89 1.20
CA ASN A 82 -2.53 -9.91 2.29
C ASN A 82 -3.85 -9.93 3.07
N LEU A 83 -4.97 -10.09 2.35
CA LEU A 83 -6.29 -10.20 2.94
C LEU A 83 -6.46 -11.48 3.77
N HIS A 84 -5.98 -12.62 3.27
CA HIS A 84 -5.99 -13.89 3.98
C HIS A 84 -5.10 -13.90 5.24
N ARG A 85 -4.14 -12.96 5.38
CA ARG A 85 -3.28 -12.81 6.57
C ARG A 85 -3.85 -11.95 7.67
N ALA A 86 -4.77 -11.03 7.34
CA ALA A 86 -5.58 -10.42 8.38
C ALA A 86 -6.41 -11.57 8.96
N GLN A 87 -6.38 -11.80 10.28
CA GLN A 87 -7.14 -12.86 10.96
C GLN A 87 -8.65 -12.56 10.94
N LEU A 88 -9.19 -12.37 9.74
CA LEU A 88 -10.58 -12.10 9.47
C LEU A 88 -11.35 -13.39 9.65
N ASN A 89 -12.59 -13.26 10.15
CA ASN A 89 -13.47 -14.41 10.10
C ASN A 89 -13.89 -14.68 8.64
N PRO A 90 -14.32 -15.91 8.29
CA PRO A 90 -14.62 -16.28 6.91
C PRO A 90 -15.63 -15.38 6.17
N LEU A 91 -16.47 -14.64 6.90
CA LEU A 91 -17.45 -13.73 6.32
C LEU A 91 -16.82 -12.38 5.94
N GLU A 92 -15.93 -11.86 6.78
CA GLU A 92 -15.17 -10.62 6.54
C GLU A 92 -14.16 -10.80 5.40
N GLU A 93 -13.50 -11.96 5.36
CA GLU A 93 -12.60 -12.33 4.28
C GLU A 93 -13.34 -12.40 2.94
N ALA A 94 -14.50 -13.07 2.88
CA ALA A 94 -15.30 -13.16 1.67
C ALA A 94 -15.84 -11.78 1.20
N ALA A 95 -16.24 -10.91 2.12
CA ALA A 95 -16.70 -9.56 1.79
C ALA A 95 -15.58 -8.68 1.25
N ALA A 96 -14.39 -8.74 1.86
CA ALA A 96 -13.23 -8.01 1.39
C ALA A 96 -12.68 -8.56 0.06
N TYR A 97 -12.81 -9.88 -0.17
CA TYR A 97 -12.46 -10.53 -1.42
C TYR A 97 -13.39 -10.06 -2.56
N ASP A 98 -14.71 -10.08 -2.34
CA ASP A 98 -15.71 -9.62 -3.30
C ASP A 98 -15.57 -8.13 -3.62
N GLN A 99 -15.27 -7.30 -2.62
CA GLN A 99 -15.01 -5.88 -2.82
C GLN A 99 -13.74 -5.64 -3.65
N LEU A 100 -12.65 -6.35 -3.34
CA LEU A 100 -11.38 -6.19 -4.04
C LEU A 100 -11.49 -6.63 -5.51
N LEU A 101 -12.22 -7.72 -5.78
CA LEU A 101 -12.51 -8.16 -7.15
C LEU A 101 -13.39 -7.17 -7.92
N LYS A 102 -14.40 -6.56 -7.27
CA LYS A 102 -15.25 -5.54 -7.89
C LYS A 102 -14.47 -4.27 -8.21
N ASP A 103 -13.61 -3.82 -7.29
CA ASP A 103 -12.82 -2.60 -7.48
C ASP A 103 -11.80 -2.74 -8.63
N PHE A 104 -11.21 -3.94 -8.80
CA PHE A 104 -10.31 -4.22 -9.92
C PHE A 104 -11.04 -4.46 -11.25
N LYS A 105 -12.28 -4.98 -11.25
CA LYS A 105 -13.07 -5.13 -12.48
C LYS A 105 -13.74 -3.81 -12.93
N CYS A 106 -14.17 -2.96 -12.00
CA CYS A 106 -14.80 -1.68 -12.32
C CYS A 106 -13.79 -0.60 -12.75
N THR A 107 -12.50 -0.74 -12.45
CA THR A 107 -11.46 0.20 -12.89
C THR A 107 -10.95 -0.05 -14.32
N HIS A 108 -11.48 -1.07 -15.01
CA HIS A 108 -11.05 -1.48 -16.36
C HIS A 108 -12.16 -1.46 -17.43
N ASP A 109 -13.40 -1.05 -17.15
CA ASP A 109 -14.46 -1.00 -18.18
C ASP A 109 -14.64 0.37 -18.87
N GLN A 110 -13.64 1.26 -18.83
CA GLN A 110 -13.51 2.42 -19.73
C GLN A 110 -12.05 2.80 -20.01
#